data_AF-A0A850S6E8-F1
#
_entry.id   AF-A0A850S6E8-F1
#
_cell.length_a   1.000
_cell.length_b   1.000
_cell.length_c   1.000
_cell.angle_alpha   90.00
_cell.angle_beta   90.00
_cell.angle_gamma   90.00
#
_symmetry.space_group_name_H-M   'P 1'
#
loop_
_entity.id
_entity.type
_entity.pdbx_description
1 polymer ?
#
loop_
_entity_poly.entity_id
_entity_poly.type
_entity_poly.pdbx_seq_one_letter_code
_entity_poly.pdbx_strand_id
1 'polypeptide(L)'
;MKKTIVLLAMLGLSACATQTYHINGGSASEPTKDQMQSFFISGLGQEQEMDAAAICGGADKVVKVASKHELIDGVIGVISFGIYTPRHAKVYCKK
;
A
#
# COMPACT_ATOMS: atom_id res chain seq x y z
N MET A 1 24.70 -12.87 -22.96
CA MET A 1 24.30 -11.46 -23.10
C MET A 1 22.83 -11.29 -23.46
N LYS A 2 22.32 -11.87 -24.57
CA LYS A 2 20.90 -11.73 -24.95
C LYS A 2 19.92 -12.36 -23.93
N LYS A 3 20.27 -13.52 -23.35
CA LYS A 3 19.46 -14.21 -22.33
C LYS A 3 19.45 -13.50 -20.96
N THR A 4 20.55 -12.84 -20.59
CA THR A 4 20.67 -12.12 -19.30
C THR A 4 19.87 -10.81 -19.29
N ILE A 5 19.78 -10.13 -20.43
CA ILE A 5 18.96 -8.91 -20.58
C ILE A 5 17.46 -9.25 -20.46
N VAL A 6 17.02 -10.36 -21.07
CA VAL A 6 15.62 -10.81 -20.99
C VAL A 6 15.23 -11.15 -19.54
N LEU A 7 16.12 -11.80 -18.80
CA LEU A 7 15.86 -12.16 -17.39
C LEU A 7 15.72 -10.91 -16.51
N LEU A 8 16.60 -9.92 -16.68
CA LEU A 8 16.55 -8.67 -15.92
C LEU A 8 15.31 -7.83 -16.26
N ALA A 9 14.88 -7.83 -17.52
CA ALA A 9 13.66 -7.16 -17.95
C ALA A 9 12.40 -7.79 -17.33
N MET A 10 12.36 -9.12 -17.15
CA MET A 10 11.24 -9.81 -16.51
C MET A 10 11.08 -9.45 -15.02
N LEU A 11 12.19 -9.23 -14.31
CA LEU A 11 12.19 -8.81 -12.90
C LEU A 11 11.62 -7.39 -12.68
N GLY A 12 11.64 -6.54 -13.70
CA GLY A 12 11.15 -5.16 -13.60
C GLY A 12 9.62 -5.00 -13.66
N LEU A 13 8.87 -6.07 -13.99
CA LEU A 13 7.44 -5.98 -14.25
C LEU A 13 6.55 -6.01 -12.99
N SER A 14 7.11 -6.27 -11.80
CA SER A 14 6.31 -6.56 -10.58
C SER A 14 6.37 -5.50 -9.48
N ALA A 15 6.61 -4.23 -9.80
CA ALA A 15 7.05 -3.24 -8.80
C ALA A 15 5.96 -2.44 -8.07
N CYS A 16 4.68 -2.48 -8.49
CA CYS A 16 3.60 -1.72 -7.84
C CYS A 16 2.36 -2.58 -7.63
N ALA A 17 1.81 -2.54 -6.41
CA ALA A 17 0.55 -3.20 -6.07
C ALA A 17 -0.36 -2.23 -5.34
N THR A 18 -1.62 -2.14 -5.75
CA THR A 18 -2.65 -1.38 -5.01
C THR A 18 -3.81 -2.32 -4.74
N GLN A 19 -4.12 -2.48 -3.46
CA GLN A 19 -5.24 -3.28 -2.99
C GLN A 19 -6.27 -2.34 -2.38
N THR A 20 -7.45 -2.24 -3.00
CA THR A 20 -8.52 -1.34 -2.54
C THR A 20 -9.73 -2.15 -2.14
N TYR A 21 -10.29 -1.83 -0.99
CA TYR A 21 -11.52 -2.40 -0.46
C TYR A 21 -12.58 -1.31 -0.42
N HIS A 22 -13.68 -1.53 -1.14
CA HIS A 22 -14.85 -0.67 -1.13
C HIS A 22 -15.79 -1.15 -0.03
N ILE A 23 -16.07 -0.30 0.95
CA ILE A 23 -16.88 -0.66 2.13
C ILE A 23 -18.29 -0.11 1.98
N ASN A 24 -18.42 1.19 1.75
CA ASN A 24 -19.71 1.85 1.52
C ASN A 24 -19.77 2.47 0.12
N GLY A 25 -20.97 2.55 -0.43
CA GLY A 25 -21.22 3.23 -1.70
C GLY A 25 -20.86 4.72 -1.63
N GLY A 26 -20.17 5.21 -2.67
CA GLY A 26 -19.78 6.61 -2.76
C GLY A 26 -18.50 6.83 -3.56
N SER A 27 -18.24 8.09 -3.92
CA SER A 27 -17.06 8.50 -4.68
C SER A 27 -16.23 9.47 -3.86
N ALA A 28 -15.23 8.93 -3.15
CA ALA A 28 -14.18 9.73 -2.53
C ALA A 28 -12.93 9.70 -3.42
N SER A 29 -12.63 10.84 -4.05
CA SER A 29 -11.50 10.99 -4.97
C SER A 29 -10.17 11.11 -4.23
N GLU A 30 -10.16 11.82 -3.10
CA GLU A 30 -8.95 12.10 -2.31
C GLU A 30 -8.92 11.30 -1.00
N PRO A 31 -7.75 10.78 -0.60
CA PRO A 31 -7.60 10.12 0.70
C PRO A 31 -7.74 11.14 1.82
N THR A 32 -8.64 10.87 2.77
CA THR A 32 -8.78 11.66 4.00
C THR A 32 -7.58 11.48 4.91
N LYS A 33 -7.01 10.27 4.92
CA LYS A 33 -5.75 9.95 5.57
C LYS A 33 -4.89 9.07 4.69
N ASP A 34 -3.60 9.39 4.64
CA ASP A 34 -2.53 8.59 4.06
C ASP A 34 -1.48 8.40 5.16
N GLN A 35 -1.24 7.15 5.55
CA GLN A 35 -0.27 6.79 6.56
C GLN A 35 0.70 5.77 6.00
N MET A 36 1.99 6.06 6.09
CA MET A 36 3.04 5.08 5.85
C MET A 36 3.12 4.12 7.03
N GLN A 37 2.99 2.83 6.75
CA GLN A 37 3.13 1.73 7.68
C GLN A 37 4.47 1.04 7.41
N SER A 38 5.30 1.01 8.45
CA SER A 38 6.60 0.36 8.40
C SER A 38 6.44 -1.15 8.55
N PHE A 39 6.86 -1.89 7.53
CA PHE A 39 7.00 -3.34 7.61
C PHE A 39 8.45 -3.73 7.39
N PHE A 40 8.88 -4.77 8.08
CA PHE A 40 10.19 -5.37 7.97
C PHE A 40 10.08 -6.79 7.44
N ILE A 41 11.04 -7.20 6.63
CA ILE A 41 11.09 -8.53 6.02
C ILE A 41 9.74 -8.88 5.38
N SER A 42 9.22 -7.97 4.53
CA SER A 42 7.92 -8.11 3.86
C SER A 42 6.71 -8.28 4.80
N GLY A 43 6.83 -7.89 6.07
CA GLY A 43 5.75 -7.99 7.07
C GLY A 43 5.65 -9.33 7.79
N LEU A 44 6.70 -10.16 7.77
CA LEU A 44 6.69 -11.45 8.48
C LEU A 44 6.42 -11.28 9.97
N GLY A 45 5.26 -11.76 10.43
CA GLY A 45 4.83 -11.66 11.82
C GLY A 45 4.52 -10.23 12.29
N GLN A 46 4.31 -9.30 11.36
CA GLN A 46 3.99 -7.90 11.67
C GLN A 46 2.60 -7.54 11.18
N GLU A 47 1.85 -6.89 12.05
CA GLU A 47 0.52 -6.39 11.76
C GLU A 47 0.47 -4.91 12.10
N GLN A 48 -0.13 -4.11 11.20
CA GLN A 48 -0.31 -2.69 11.39
C GLN A 48 -1.79 -2.39 11.18
N GLU A 49 -2.47 -2.12 12.28
CA GLU A 49 -3.89 -1.80 12.27
C GLU A 49 -4.09 -0.29 12.21
N MET A 50 -5.14 0.13 11.52
CA MET A 50 -5.60 1.51 11.53
C MET A 50 -7.11 1.52 11.53
N ASP A 51 -7.70 2.18 12.52
CA ASP A 51 -9.15 2.28 12.65
C ASP A 51 -9.70 3.34 11.68
N ALA A 52 -10.18 2.87 10.52
CA ALA A 52 -10.81 3.72 9.52
C ALA A 52 -12.11 4.37 10.03
N ALA A 53 -12.86 3.70 10.93
CA ALA A 53 -14.09 4.24 11.49
C ALA A 53 -13.79 5.37 12.48
N ALA A 54 -12.74 5.25 13.29
CA ALA A 54 -12.27 6.34 14.14
C ALA A 54 -11.81 7.56 13.32
N ILE A 55 -11.12 7.33 12.20
CA ILE A 55 -10.68 8.41 11.30
C ILE A 55 -11.85 9.12 10.63
N CYS A 56 -12.85 8.36 10.18
CA CYS A 56 -14.02 8.93 9.50
C CYS A 56 -15.13 9.40 10.46
N GLY A 57 -15.01 9.13 11.76
CA GLY A 57 -16.05 9.42 12.76
C GLY A 57 -17.31 8.58 12.58
N GLY A 58 -17.15 7.31 12.21
CA GLY A 58 -18.22 6.33 11.97
C GLY A 58 -17.85 5.31 10.88
N ALA A 59 -18.25 4.04 11.05
CA ALA A 59 -18.02 2.98 10.06
C ALA A 59 -18.86 3.20 8.77
N ASP A 60 -20.02 3.84 8.90
CA ASP A 60 -20.92 4.24 7.81
C ASP A 60 -20.30 5.31 6.89
N LYS A 61 -19.31 6.05 7.41
CA LYS A 61 -18.60 7.10 6.67
C LYS A 61 -17.36 6.59 5.96
N VAL A 62 -16.96 5.33 6.13
CA VAL A 62 -15.80 4.77 5.42
C VAL A 62 -16.23 4.35 4.02
N VAL A 63 -15.78 5.08 3.00
CA VAL A 63 -16.13 4.77 1.60
C VAL A 63 -15.27 3.62 1.09
N LYS A 64 -13.95 3.76 1.24
CA LYS A 64 -12.98 2.75 0.83
C LYS A 64 -11.70 2.85 1.65
N VAL A 65 -10.99 1.74 1.75
CA VAL A 65 -9.66 1.66 2.33
C VAL A 65 -8.72 1.06 1.28
N ALA A 66 -7.53 1.61 1.13
CA ALA A 66 -6.57 1.14 0.13
C ALA A 66 -5.18 0.96 0.76
N SER A 67 -4.57 -0.19 0.50
CA SER A 67 -3.14 -0.41 0.73
C SER A 67 -2.42 -0.23 -0.60
N LYS A 68 -1.51 0.74 -0.66
CA LYS A 68 -0.66 1.02 -1.82
C LYS A 68 0.77 0.64 -1.51
N HIS A 69 1.39 -0.05 -2.45
CA HIS A 69 2.82 -0.24 -2.54
C HIS A 69 3.30 0.56 -3.74
N GLU A 70 3.96 1.68 -3.45
CA GLU A 70 4.44 2.62 -4.46
C GLU A 70 5.83 2.18 -4.95
N LEU A 71 6.24 2.66 -6.12
CA LEU A 71 7.53 2.28 -6.70
C LEU A 71 8.70 2.66 -5.78
N ILE A 72 8.58 3.77 -5.05
CA ILE A 72 9.59 4.21 -4.09
C ILE A 72 9.73 3.22 -2.93
N ASP A 73 8.64 2.60 -2.48
CA ASP A 73 8.65 1.57 -1.44
C ASP A 73 9.43 0.34 -1.92
N GLY A 74 9.25 -0.03 -3.19
CA GLY A 74 10.01 -1.10 -3.84
C GLY A 74 11.51 -0.79 -3.91
N VAL A 75 11.87 0.45 -4.28
CA VAL A 75 13.28 0.89 -4.32
C VAL A 75 13.91 0.87 -2.91
N ILE A 76 13.19 1.35 -1.90
CA ILE A 76 13.62 1.29 -0.49
C ILE A 76 13.79 -0.16 -0.04
N GLY A 77 12.88 -1.04 -0.44
CA GLY A 77 13.00 -2.49 -0.23
C GLY A 77 14.28 -3.05 -0.83
N VAL A 78 14.62 -2.70 -2.08
CA VAL A 78 15.86 -3.18 -2.73
C VAL A 78 17.11 -2.66 -2.03
N ILE A 79 17.17 -1.36 -1.71
CA ILE A 79 18.34 -0.74 -1.05
C ILE A 79 18.55 -1.33 0.35
N SER A 80 17.47 -1.64 1.05
CA SER A 80 17.52 -2.28 2.37
C SER A 80 17.69 -3.81 2.31
N PHE A 81 17.96 -4.39 1.13
CA PHE A 81 18.06 -5.84 0.93
C PHE A 81 16.81 -6.63 1.37
N GLY A 82 15.63 -6.01 1.26
CA GLY A 82 14.35 -6.57 1.66
C GLY A 82 14.06 -6.49 3.16
N ILE A 83 14.94 -5.85 3.94
CA ILE A 83 14.76 -5.71 5.39
C ILE A 83 13.67 -4.70 5.70
N TYR A 84 13.58 -3.58 4.98
CA TYR A 84 12.59 -2.53 5.21
C TYR A 84 11.70 -2.34 3.98
N THR A 85 10.43 -2.69 4.13
CA THR A 85 9.44 -2.75 3.05
C THR A 85 8.21 -1.91 3.43
N PRO A 86 8.29 -0.58 3.41
CA PRO A 86 7.15 0.26 3.79
C PRO A 86 5.94 0.05 2.87
N ARG A 87 4.75 0.33 3.38
CA ARG A 87 3.50 0.38 2.59
C ARG A 87 2.65 1.57 3.01
N HIS A 88 1.80 2.05 2.11
CA HIS A 88 0.89 3.16 2.38
C HIS A 88 -0.53 2.66 2.62
N ALA A 89 -1.11 2.99 3.78
CA ALA A 89 -2.52 2.80 4.09
C ALA A 89 -3.28 4.11 3.86
N LYS A 90 -4.28 4.08 2.98
CA LYS A 90 -5.10 5.24 2.59
C LYS A 90 -6.55 4.99 2.97
N VAL A 91 -7.13 5.89 3.75
CA VAL A 91 -8.55 5.87 4.14
C VAL A 91 -9.28 7.01 3.45
N TYR A 92 -10.44 6.66 2.91
CA TYR A 92 -11.30 7.59 2.20
C TYR A 92 -12.64 7.67 2.93
N CYS A 93 -12.92 8.84 3.49
CA CYS A 93 -14.16 9.10 4.20
C CYS A 93 -15.19 9.76 3.27
N LYS A 94 -16.46 9.52 3.56
CA LYS A 94 -17.59 10.29 3.03
C LYS A 94 -17.55 11.66 3.69
N LYS A 95 -17.72 12.72 2.90
CA LYS A 95 -17.91 14.07 3.43
C LYS A 95 -19.26 14.17 4.13
#